data_AF-A0A964PAH9-F1
#
_entry.id   AF-A0A964PAH9-F1
#
_cell.length_a   1.000
_cell.length_b   1.000
_cell.length_c   1.000
_cell.angle_alpha   90.00
_cell.angle_beta   90.00
_cell.angle_gamma   90.00
#
_symmetry.space_group_name_H-M   'P 1'
#
loop_
_entity.id
_entity.type
_entity.pdbx_description
1 polymer ?
#
loop_
_entity_poly.entity_id
_entity_poly.type
_entity_poly.pdbx_seq_one_letter_code
_entity_poly.pdbx_strand_id
1 'polypeptide(L)'
;MRDRLITLSLCCGLSGVVTPVAVAQGQRAPGQRPAGIGVVPDLATVVKPKIDPDAVPPILWRGDLLPAPLQPAPEVVRLWSPEVIAHVRISSRVLEAVADLDARAFATREAASARLADPAIATEELFAVLVKGNLSDEQTERLLTVASEKVLSLPRGALGLRMEASGDLLNPGVIVVMLLPGLPAERVLKLGDRIEKIDGKPIALNTDLVEIIQSKMPGENVRLSVARQQRDERGKPKLDPAGGFVEDRIELEVGLTSATDLEKFEDRFPNQMRGAIVERRLLALSEAEARFRPATAKVQRPLLKPIPKSGD
;
A
#
# COMPACT_ATOMS: atom_id res chain seq x y z
N MET A 1 -12.07 -49.77 34.78
CA MET A 1 -10.95 -50.10 33.88
C MET A 1 -10.18 -48.81 33.59
N ARG A 2 -8.98 -48.69 34.19
CA ARG A 2 -7.79 -47.88 33.82
C ARG A 2 -8.06 -46.44 33.34
N ASP A 3 -7.94 -45.40 34.17
CA ASP A 3 -6.71 -44.83 34.77
C ASP A 3 -5.46 -44.86 33.89
N ARG A 4 -5.08 -43.69 33.35
CA ARG A 4 -3.70 -43.28 33.11
C ARG A 4 -3.55 -41.75 33.22
N LEU A 5 -3.14 -41.31 34.41
CA LEU A 5 -2.21 -40.21 34.59
C LEU A 5 -0.90 -40.54 33.86
N ILE A 6 -0.27 -39.56 33.20
CA ILE A 6 1.17 -39.59 32.92
C ILE A 6 1.76 -38.23 33.28
N THR A 7 2.78 -38.34 34.11
CA THR A 7 3.52 -37.38 34.92
C THR A 7 4.55 -36.59 34.10
N LEU A 8 4.85 -35.38 34.57
CA LEU A 8 6.06 -34.62 34.25
C LEU A 8 7.32 -35.49 34.41
N SER A 9 8.30 -35.33 33.51
CA SER A 9 9.69 -35.67 33.80
C SER A 9 10.63 -34.62 33.22
N LEU A 10 11.32 -33.95 34.14
CA LEU A 10 12.52 -33.12 33.95
C LEU A 10 13.74 -34.04 33.81
N CYS A 11 14.57 -33.85 32.78
CA CYS A 11 16.01 -34.19 32.68
C CYS A 11 16.53 -33.39 31.46
N CYS A 12 17.39 -32.36 31.53
CA CYS A 12 18.76 -32.27 32.05
C CYS A 12 19.74 -33.25 31.40
N GLY A 13 20.65 -32.73 30.56
CA GLY A 13 22.02 -33.25 30.46
C GLY A 13 22.57 -33.63 29.08
N LEU A 14 23.80 -33.15 28.84
CA LEU A 14 24.83 -33.52 27.85
C LEU A 14 24.81 -32.80 26.49
N SER A 15 25.67 -31.80 26.25
CA SER A 15 27.15 -31.76 26.24
C SER A 15 27.77 -32.19 24.91
N GLY A 16 28.19 -31.21 24.11
CA GLY A 16 29.21 -31.33 23.05
C GLY A 16 30.04 -30.05 23.08
N VAL A 17 30.96 -29.92 24.03
CA VAL A 17 32.41 -30.17 23.88
C VAL A 17 33.00 -29.40 22.71
N VAL A 18 33.44 -28.17 23.03
CA VAL A 18 34.44 -27.42 22.28
C VAL A 18 35.79 -28.05 22.60
N THR A 19 36.42 -28.72 21.63
CA THR A 19 37.81 -29.18 21.73
C THR A 19 38.77 -28.00 21.54
N PRO A 20 39.69 -27.74 22.48
CA PRO A 20 40.77 -26.77 22.28
C PRO A 20 41.93 -27.45 21.51
N VAL A 21 42.33 -26.86 20.39
CA VAL A 21 43.60 -27.23 19.75
C VAL A 21 44.72 -26.51 20.50
N ALA A 22 45.56 -27.32 21.15
CA ALA A 22 46.75 -26.91 21.86
C ALA A 22 47.80 -26.32 20.91
N VAL A 23 48.27 -25.11 21.21
CA VAL A 23 49.53 -24.59 20.66
C VAL A 23 50.67 -25.16 21.52
N ALA A 24 51.46 -26.03 20.92
CA ALA A 24 52.65 -26.62 21.52
C ALA A 24 53.67 -25.52 21.85
N GLN A 25 54.07 -25.45 23.13
CA GLN A 25 55.19 -24.66 23.59
C GLN A 25 56.51 -25.31 23.13
N GLY A 26 57.14 -24.70 22.12
CA GLY A 26 58.54 -24.94 21.79
C GLY A 26 59.44 -24.10 22.70
N GLN A 27 60.21 -24.78 23.55
CA GLN A 27 61.23 -24.21 24.43
C GLN A 27 62.31 -23.45 23.62
N ARG A 28 62.67 -22.22 24.04
CA ARG A 28 64.01 -21.65 23.78
C ARG A 28 64.54 -20.84 24.96
N ALA A 29 65.83 -21.08 25.20
CA ALA A 29 66.69 -20.69 26.32
C ALA A 29 67.03 -19.19 26.36
N PRO A 30 67.53 -18.67 27.52
CA PRO A 30 67.81 -17.25 27.71
C PRO A 30 69.16 -16.87 27.09
N GLY A 31 69.20 -15.70 26.46
CA GLY A 31 70.47 -15.03 26.14
C GLY A 31 70.80 -14.94 24.66
N GLN A 32 70.13 -14.03 23.95
CA GLN A 32 70.69 -13.33 22.79
C GLN A 32 69.87 -12.04 22.55
N ARG A 33 70.43 -10.89 22.96
CA ARG A 33 70.21 -9.59 22.30
C ARG A 33 71.07 -9.60 21.01
N PRO A 34 70.88 -8.74 19.99
CA PRO A 34 70.29 -7.39 19.98
C PRO A 34 69.32 -7.22 18.77
N ALA A 35 68.73 -6.08 18.38
CA ALA A 35 69.19 -4.71 18.34
C ALA A 35 68.00 -3.78 18.08
N GLY A 36 68.16 -2.50 18.44
CA GLY A 36 67.42 -1.41 17.84
C GLY A 36 66.07 -1.10 18.49
N ILE A 37 66.10 -0.10 19.38
CA ILE A 37 64.93 0.74 19.67
C ILE A 37 64.63 1.48 18.35
N GLY A 38 63.69 0.94 17.57
CA GLY A 38 63.15 1.54 16.37
C GLY A 38 61.88 2.33 16.72
N VAL A 39 61.95 3.63 16.49
CA VAL A 39 60.92 4.66 16.59
C VAL A 39 59.50 4.14 16.28
N VAL A 40 58.54 4.46 17.16
CA VAL A 40 57.10 4.30 16.91
C VAL A 40 56.74 5.11 15.65
N PRO A 41 56.25 4.51 14.56
CA PRO A 41 55.90 5.28 13.38
C PRO A 41 54.67 6.15 13.68
N ASP A 42 54.79 7.40 13.25
CA ASP A 42 53.81 8.46 13.35
C ASP A 42 52.46 8.04 12.74
N LEU A 43 51.35 8.37 13.41
CA LEU A 43 49.97 8.11 12.99
C LEU A 43 49.52 9.04 11.84
N ALA A 44 50.44 9.35 10.93
CA ALA A 44 50.24 10.26 9.81
C ALA A 44 50.47 9.55 8.48
N THR A 45 49.69 8.50 8.19
CA THR A 45 49.44 8.07 6.81
C THR A 45 48.17 7.23 6.75
N VAL A 46 47.03 7.89 6.99
CA VAL A 46 45.76 7.41 6.45
C VAL A 46 45.88 7.47 4.93
N VAL A 47 46.02 6.32 4.29
CA VAL A 47 45.77 6.18 2.84
C VAL A 47 44.32 6.57 2.64
N LYS A 48 44.08 7.82 2.23
CA LYS A 48 42.75 8.27 1.79
C LYS A 48 42.41 7.44 0.55
N PRO A 49 41.39 6.56 0.58
CA PRO A 49 40.90 5.99 -0.66
C PRO A 49 40.47 7.16 -1.54
N LYS A 50 41.00 7.19 -2.76
CA LYS A 50 40.63 8.19 -3.76
C LYS A 50 39.22 7.83 -4.24
N ILE A 51 38.22 8.33 -3.53
CA ILE A 51 36.82 8.29 -3.96
C ILE A 51 36.76 9.23 -5.15
N ASP A 52 36.51 8.66 -6.33
CA ASP A 52 36.22 9.43 -7.53
C ASP A 52 34.84 10.09 -7.32
N PRO A 53 34.74 11.43 -7.22
CA PRO A 53 33.49 12.11 -6.91
C PRO A 53 32.43 11.93 -8.00
N ASP A 54 32.84 11.50 -9.20
CA ASP A 54 31.96 11.24 -10.35
C ASP A 54 31.55 9.76 -10.48
N ALA A 55 32.12 8.86 -9.66
CA ALA A 55 31.81 7.41 -9.68
C ALA A 55 30.78 6.99 -8.61
N VAL A 56 30.24 7.94 -7.85
CA VAL A 56 29.15 7.69 -6.91
C VAL A 56 27.85 8.04 -7.64
N PRO A 57 26.95 7.09 -7.96
CA PRO A 57 25.62 7.46 -8.43
C PRO A 57 25.02 8.39 -7.37
N PRO A 58 24.37 9.50 -7.77
CA PRO A 58 24.01 10.55 -6.84
C PRO A 58 23.27 9.93 -5.64
N ILE A 59 23.92 9.95 -4.49
CA ILE A 59 23.28 9.61 -3.22
C ILE A 59 22.19 10.68 -3.08
N LEU A 60 20.96 10.27 -3.37
CA LEU A 60 19.76 11.07 -3.14
C LEU A 60 19.84 11.59 -1.71
N TRP A 61 20.02 12.90 -1.57
CA TRP A 61 20.00 13.57 -0.28
C TRP A 61 18.65 13.26 0.38
N ARG A 62 18.61 13.12 1.72
CA ARG A 62 17.38 12.85 2.48
C ARG A 62 16.26 13.89 2.30
N GLY A 63 16.49 14.97 1.54
CA GLY A 63 15.46 15.91 1.11
C GLY A 63 14.47 15.36 0.07
N ASP A 64 14.86 14.32 -0.67
CA ASP A 64 14.01 13.68 -1.70
C ASP A 64 13.13 12.55 -1.13
N LEU A 65 13.25 12.27 0.17
CA LEU A 65 12.40 11.34 0.92
C LEU A 65 11.21 12.04 1.58
N LEU A 66 10.86 13.25 1.15
CA LEU A 66 9.52 13.73 1.42
C LEU A 66 8.57 12.79 0.67
N PRO A 67 7.66 12.08 1.37
CA PRO A 67 6.66 11.30 0.66
C PRO A 67 5.96 12.24 -0.33
N ALA A 68 5.87 11.81 -1.59
CA ALA A 68 5.17 12.58 -2.61
C ALA A 68 3.81 12.99 -2.04
N PRO A 69 3.37 14.25 -2.26
CA PRO A 69 2.13 14.73 -1.70
C PRO A 69 0.99 13.78 -2.08
N LEU A 70 0.18 13.40 -1.10
CA LEU A 70 -0.90 12.45 -1.28
C LEU A 70 -1.83 12.96 -2.40
N GLN A 71 -1.99 12.17 -3.44
CA GLN A 71 -2.80 12.53 -4.61
C GLN A 71 -4.24 12.03 -4.44
N PRO A 72 -5.25 12.74 -4.97
CA PRO A 72 -6.61 12.25 -4.98
C PRO A 72 -6.71 10.88 -5.68
N ALA A 73 -7.71 10.10 -5.31
CA ALA A 73 -7.97 8.80 -5.87
C ALA A 73 -8.33 8.93 -7.38
N PRO A 74 -7.47 8.46 -8.31
CA PRO A 74 -7.68 8.69 -9.75
C PRO A 74 -8.96 8.04 -10.28
N GLU A 75 -9.37 6.91 -9.72
CA GLU A 75 -10.63 6.23 -10.03
C GLU A 75 -11.85 7.08 -9.67
N VAL A 76 -11.76 7.86 -8.58
CA VAL A 76 -12.82 8.77 -8.16
C VAL A 76 -12.82 10.01 -9.05
N VAL A 77 -11.66 10.62 -9.28
CA VAL A 77 -11.53 11.81 -10.15
C VAL A 77 -12.05 11.55 -11.56
N ARG A 78 -11.89 10.31 -12.06
CA ARG A 78 -12.41 9.89 -13.37
C ARG A 78 -13.93 9.96 -13.49
N LEU A 79 -14.68 9.82 -12.40
CA LEU A 79 -16.15 9.82 -12.40
C LEU A 79 -16.75 11.11 -12.98
N TRP A 80 -16.03 12.23 -12.88
CA TRP A 80 -16.42 13.50 -13.46
C TRP A 80 -15.48 13.99 -14.58
N SER A 81 -14.75 13.07 -15.21
CA SER A 81 -13.93 13.41 -16.38
C SER A 81 -14.81 13.65 -17.62
N PRO A 82 -14.42 14.56 -18.53
CA PRO A 82 -15.21 14.83 -19.75
C PRO A 82 -15.45 13.56 -20.59
N GLU A 83 -14.46 12.67 -20.63
CA GLU A 83 -14.52 11.40 -21.36
C GLU A 83 -15.60 10.47 -20.81
N VAL A 84 -15.66 10.29 -19.48
CA VAL A 84 -16.67 9.45 -18.84
C VAL A 84 -18.05 10.07 -18.99
N ILE A 85 -18.19 11.35 -18.65
CA ILE A 85 -19.45 12.09 -18.68
C ILE A 85 -20.09 12.08 -20.08
N ALA A 86 -19.30 12.12 -21.14
CA ALA A 86 -19.79 12.11 -22.52
C ALA A 86 -20.59 10.84 -22.85
N HIS A 87 -20.25 9.70 -22.24
CA HIS A 87 -20.86 8.40 -22.52
C HIS A 87 -21.95 8.01 -21.51
N VAL A 88 -22.05 8.71 -20.38
CA VAL A 88 -23.05 8.43 -19.34
C VAL A 88 -24.44 8.87 -19.81
N ARG A 89 -25.38 7.91 -19.79
CA ARG A 89 -26.81 8.15 -19.99
C ARG A 89 -27.48 8.28 -18.62
N ILE A 90 -28.10 9.42 -18.37
CA ILE A 90 -28.82 9.69 -17.13
C ILE A 90 -30.21 9.08 -17.27
N SER A 91 -30.58 8.18 -16.35
CA SER A 91 -31.88 7.52 -16.33
C SER A 91 -33.00 8.47 -15.89
N SER A 92 -34.24 8.19 -16.32
CA SER A 92 -35.41 8.97 -15.90
C SER A 92 -35.62 8.94 -14.39
N ARG A 93 -35.36 7.78 -13.76
CA ARG A 93 -35.39 7.59 -12.30
C ARG A 93 -34.47 8.57 -11.57
N VAL A 94 -33.27 8.81 -12.09
CA VAL A 94 -32.33 9.77 -11.50
C VAL A 94 -32.85 11.20 -11.69
N LEU A 95 -33.32 11.56 -12.89
CA LEU A 95 -33.85 12.90 -13.15
C LEU A 95 -35.07 13.24 -12.27
N GLU A 96 -36.00 12.30 -12.10
CA GLU A 96 -37.16 12.45 -11.23
C GLU A 96 -36.75 12.64 -9.77
N ALA A 97 -35.81 11.82 -9.27
CA ALA A 97 -35.33 11.96 -7.90
C ALA A 97 -34.57 13.28 -7.69
N VAL A 98 -33.81 13.76 -8.68
CA VAL A 98 -33.12 15.06 -8.61
C VAL A 98 -34.11 16.22 -8.58
N ALA A 99 -35.20 16.16 -9.35
CA ALA A 99 -36.25 17.18 -9.30
C ALA A 99 -36.86 17.30 -7.88
N ASP A 100 -37.05 16.18 -7.20
CA ASP A 100 -37.58 16.12 -5.84
C ASP A 100 -36.60 16.61 -4.75
N LEU A 101 -35.30 16.77 -5.06
CA LEU A 101 -34.30 17.24 -4.09
C LEU A 101 -34.52 18.70 -3.65
N ASP A 102 -35.28 19.50 -4.40
CA ASP A 102 -35.66 20.87 -4.02
C ASP A 102 -37.12 20.98 -3.53
N ALA A 103 -37.75 19.83 -3.21
CA ALA A 103 -39.12 19.85 -2.77
C ALA A 103 -39.28 20.65 -1.45
N ARG A 104 -40.32 21.47 -1.38
CA ARG A 104 -40.63 22.27 -0.18
C ARG A 104 -40.76 21.40 1.08
N ALA A 105 -41.33 20.20 0.93
CA ALA A 105 -41.45 19.24 2.01
C ALA A 105 -40.10 18.53 2.24
N PHE A 106 -39.56 18.65 3.46
CA PHE A 106 -38.32 17.97 3.86
C PHE A 106 -38.38 16.46 3.64
N ALA A 107 -39.49 15.81 4.01
CA ALA A 107 -39.67 14.36 3.83
C ALA A 107 -39.51 13.92 2.37
N THR A 108 -39.95 14.73 1.41
CA THR A 108 -39.79 14.44 -0.02
C THR A 108 -38.33 14.50 -0.44
N ARG A 109 -37.59 15.50 0.05
CA ARG A 109 -36.14 15.63 -0.22
C ARG A 109 -35.34 14.48 0.37
N GLU A 110 -35.66 14.07 1.61
CA GLU A 110 -35.01 12.91 2.25
C GLU A 110 -35.28 11.61 1.48
N ALA A 111 -36.55 11.39 1.07
CA ALA A 111 -36.90 10.23 0.27
C ALA A 111 -36.18 10.24 -1.10
N ALA A 112 -36.03 11.41 -1.72
CA ALA A 112 -35.28 11.58 -2.95
C ALA A 112 -33.78 11.27 -2.78
N SER A 113 -33.13 11.80 -1.73
CA SER A 113 -31.75 11.48 -1.37
C SER A 113 -31.57 9.97 -1.15
N ALA A 114 -32.48 9.32 -0.43
CA ALA A 114 -32.43 7.88 -0.19
C ALA A 114 -32.61 7.07 -1.49
N ARG A 115 -33.47 7.51 -2.42
CA ARG A 115 -33.62 6.87 -3.73
C ARG A 115 -32.34 6.97 -4.57
N LEU A 116 -31.64 8.10 -4.52
CA LEU A 116 -30.36 8.32 -5.24
C LEU A 116 -29.20 7.52 -4.63
N ALA A 117 -29.25 7.25 -3.33
CA ALA A 117 -28.27 6.43 -2.63
C ALA A 117 -28.33 4.93 -3.02
N ASP A 118 -29.42 4.47 -3.62
CA ASP A 118 -29.63 3.07 -4.06
C ASP A 118 -28.40 2.53 -4.84
N PRO A 119 -27.81 1.40 -4.42
CA PRO A 119 -26.67 0.77 -5.12
C PRO A 119 -26.90 0.48 -6.61
N ALA A 120 -28.16 0.33 -7.05
CA ALA A 120 -28.51 0.12 -8.45
C ALA A 120 -28.30 1.37 -9.33
N ILE A 121 -28.20 2.57 -8.74
CA ILE A 121 -27.91 3.81 -9.45
C ILE A 121 -26.39 3.98 -9.54
N ALA A 122 -25.91 4.11 -10.78
CA ALA A 122 -24.49 4.33 -11.05
C ALA A 122 -24.04 5.69 -10.50
N THR A 123 -22.87 5.71 -9.85
CA THR A 123 -22.30 6.94 -9.28
C THR A 123 -21.99 7.97 -10.37
N GLU A 124 -21.62 7.51 -11.57
CA GLU A 124 -21.37 8.32 -12.75
C GLU A 124 -22.60 9.09 -13.22
N GLU A 125 -23.82 8.55 -13.05
CA GLU A 125 -25.05 9.29 -13.37
C GLU A 125 -25.19 10.52 -12.47
N LEU A 126 -24.87 10.39 -11.18
CA LEU A 126 -24.94 11.51 -10.24
C LEU A 126 -23.93 12.61 -10.59
N PHE A 127 -22.69 12.23 -10.90
CA PHE A 127 -21.67 13.19 -11.35
C PHE A 127 -22.00 13.79 -12.72
N ALA A 128 -22.60 13.03 -13.63
CA ALA A 128 -23.08 13.57 -14.91
C ALA A 128 -24.17 14.61 -14.71
N VAL A 129 -25.08 14.44 -13.74
CA VAL A 129 -26.07 15.45 -13.37
C VAL A 129 -25.41 16.68 -12.75
N LEU A 130 -24.46 16.51 -11.83
CA LEU A 130 -23.70 17.63 -11.24
C LEU A 130 -22.94 18.46 -12.29
N VAL A 131 -22.49 17.83 -13.38
CA VAL A 131 -21.72 18.52 -14.44
C VAL A 131 -22.63 19.13 -15.51
N LYS A 132 -23.70 18.44 -15.91
CA LYS A 132 -24.57 18.85 -17.02
C LYS A 132 -25.78 19.68 -16.58
N GLY A 133 -26.20 19.56 -15.32
CA GLY A 133 -27.48 20.05 -14.83
C GLY A 133 -27.45 21.52 -14.43
N ASN A 134 -28.55 22.23 -14.71
CA ASN A 134 -28.85 23.52 -14.10
C ASN A 134 -29.60 23.28 -12.79
N LEU A 135 -28.86 22.90 -11.75
CA LEU A 135 -29.38 22.53 -10.43
C LEU A 135 -29.54 23.78 -9.54
N SER A 136 -30.53 23.75 -8.65
CA SER A 136 -30.56 24.72 -7.54
C SER A 136 -29.48 24.42 -6.51
N ASP A 137 -29.22 25.38 -5.62
CA ASP A 137 -28.22 25.22 -4.56
C ASP A 137 -28.52 24.01 -3.66
N GLU A 138 -29.79 23.83 -3.29
CA GLU A 138 -30.26 22.70 -2.47
C GLU A 138 -30.07 21.36 -3.20
N GLN A 139 -30.44 21.30 -4.48
CA GLN A 139 -30.24 20.09 -5.29
C GLN A 139 -28.76 19.74 -5.39
N THR A 140 -27.91 20.74 -5.60
CA THR A 140 -26.47 20.55 -5.75
C THR A 140 -25.84 20.02 -4.47
N GLU A 141 -26.11 20.64 -3.30
CA GLU A 141 -25.55 20.20 -2.01
C GLU A 141 -26.02 18.78 -1.65
N ARG A 142 -27.31 18.48 -1.82
CA ARG A 142 -27.84 17.13 -1.54
C ARG A 142 -27.30 16.08 -2.48
N LEU A 143 -27.26 16.37 -3.78
CA LEU A 143 -26.73 15.44 -4.78
C LEU A 143 -25.24 15.18 -4.56
N LEU A 144 -24.48 16.22 -4.22
CA LEU A 144 -23.06 16.11 -3.85
C LEU A 144 -22.86 15.28 -2.59
N THR A 145 -23.72 15.44 -1.57
CA THR A 145 -23.70 14.62 -0.36
C THR A 145 -23.89 13.14 -0.70
N VAL A 146 -24.93 12.81 -1.48
CA VAL A 146 -25.20 11.43 -1.90
C VAL A 146 -24.06 10.87 -2.75
N ALA A 147 -23.51 11.66 -3.69
CA ALA A 147 -22.38 11.25 -4.51
C ALA A 147 -21.14 10.95 -3.65
N SER A 148 -20.85 11.81 -2.66
CA SER A 148 -19.76 11.62 -1.70
C SER A 148 -19.92 10.35 -0.87
N GLU A 149 -21.11 10.09 -0.33
CA GLU A 149 -21.41 8.86 0.42
C GLU A 149 -21.22 7.61 -0.44
N LYS A 150 -21.65 7.65 -1.71
CA LYS A 150 -21.44 6.55 -2.66
C LYS A 150 -19.96 6.33 -2.95
N VAL A 151 -19.18 7.40 -3.15
CA VAL A 151 -17.72 7.29 -3.38
C VAL A 151 -17.01 6.65 -2.19
N LEU A 152 -17.37 7.04 -0.97
CA LEU A 152 -16.76 6.47 0.24
C LEU A 152 -17.12 4.98 0.42
N SER A 153 -18.30 4.58 -0.04
CA SER A 153 -18.77 3.18 0.00
C SER A 153 -18.40 2.34 -1.22
N LEU A 154 -17.72 2.92 -2.24
CA LEU A 154 -17.29 2.15 -3.41
C LEU A 154 -16.45 0.94 -2.98
N PRO A 155 -16.72 -0.25 -3.54
CA PRO A 155 -15.92 -1.42 -3.22
C PRO A 155 -14.47 -1.20 -3.68
N ARG A 156 -13.55 -1.95 -3.09
CA ARG A 156 -12.11 -1.86 -3.38
C ARG A 156 -11.62 -3.23 -3.81
N GLY A 157 -10.71 -3.26 -4.78
CA GLY A 157 -10.04 -4.47 -5.22
C GLY A 157 -9.12 -5.04 -4.14
N ALA A 158 -9.00 -6.35 -4.12
CA ALA A 158 -8.08 -7.10 -3.27
C ALA A 158 -7.53 -8.32 -4.00
N LEU A 159 -6.29 -8.71 -3.72
CA LEU A 159 -5.66 -9.91 -4.28
C LEU A 159 -5.78 -11.13 -3.36
N GLY A 160 -5.78 -10.90 -2.04
CA GLY A 160 -5.81 -11.99 -1.05
C GLY A 160 -4.44 -12.59 -0.76
N LEU A 161 -3.43 -11.76 -0.48
CA LEU A 161 -2.09 -12.20 -0.13
C LEU A 161 -1.55 -11.40 1.07
N ARG A 162 -0.56 -11.98 1.75
CA ARG A 162 0.32 -11.24 2.65
C ARG A 162 1.64 -11.03 1.96
N MET A 163 2.25 -9.91 2.28
CA MET A 163 3.46 -9.46 1.64
C MET A 163 4.45 -8.87 2.62
N GLU A 164 5.70 -8.89 2.19
CA GLU A 164 6.81 -8.23 2.86
C GLU A 164 7.60 -7.42 1.82
N ALA A 165 8.21 -6.34 2.27
CA ALA A 165 9.08 -5.57 1.39
C ALA A 165 10.32 -6.41 1.06
N SER A 166 10.78 -6.38 -0.20
CA SER A 166 11.98 -7.13 -0.62
C SER A 166 13.22 -6.80 0.22
N GLY A 167 13.34 -5.53 0.68
CA GLY A 167 14.50 -5.05 1.42
C GLY A 167 15.77 -4.92 0.57
N ASP A 168 15.78 -5.47 -0.64
CA ASP A 168 16.84 -5.34 -1.63
C ASP A 168 16.71 -4.01 -2.38
N LEU A 169 17.73 -3.15 -2.23
CA LEU A 169 17.82 -1.86 -2.93
C LEU A 169 18.11 -2.02 -4.43
N LEU A 170 18.71 -3.13 -4.85
CA LEU A 170 19.04 -3.43 -6.25
C LEU A 170 17.85 -4.06 -6.98
N ASN A 171 17.03 -4.84 -6.27
CA ASN A 171 15.82 -5.48 -6.80
C ASN A 171 14.59 -5.11 -5.96
N PRO A 172 14.09 -3.86 -6.10
CA PRO A 172 12.91 -3.41 -5.38
C PRO A 172 11.68 -4.22 -5.79
N GLY A 173 10.76 -4.40 -4.85
CA GLY A 173 9.55 -5.16 -5.09
C GLY A 173 8.93 -5.70 -3.81
N VAL A 174 7.83 -6.43 -4.00
CA VAL A 174 7.01 -6.95 -2.91
C VAL A 174 7.01 -8.46 -2.94
N ILE A 175 7.48 -9.09 -1.87
CA ILE A 175 7.60 -10.55 -1.76
C ILE A 175 6.30 -11.13 -1.20
N VAL A 176 5.79 -12.16 -1.86
CA VAL A 176 4.61 -12.91 -1.42
C VAL A 176 5.03 -13.87 -0.29
N VAL A 177 4.60 -13.56 0.93
CA VAL A 177 4.90 -14.38 2.12
C VAL A 177 3.77 -15.35 2.49
N MET A 178 2.53 -15.04 2.09
CA MET A 178 1.38 -15.91 2.31
C MET A 178 0.32 -15.67 1.23
N LEU A 179 -0.37 -16.75 0.86
CA LEU A 179 -1.55 -16.70 0.00
C LEU A 179 -2.76 -17.08 0.84
N LEU A 180 -3.85 -16.29 0.73
CA LEU A 180 -5.07 -16.57 1.48
C LEU A 180 -5.93 -17.58 0.70
N PRO A 181 -6.43 -18.63 1.38
CA PRO A 181 -7.12 -19.72 0.71
C PRO A 181 -8.47 -19.26 0.14
N GLY A 182 -8.76 -19.73 -1.07
CA GLY A 182 -9.99 -19.42 -1.82
C GLY A 182 -9.97 -18.07 -2.53
N LEU A 183 -8.93 -17.24 -2.35
CA LEU A 183 -8.82 -15.92 -2.97
C LEU A 183 -8.02 -15.97 -4.30
N PRO A 184 -8.15 -14.96 -5.18
CA PRO A 184 -7.61 -15.03 -6.54
C PRO A 184 -6.08 -15.25 -6.61
N ALA A 185 -5.32 -14.64 -5.69
CA ALA A 185 -3.86 -14.77 -5.66
C ALA A 185 -3.38 -16.22 -5.50
N GLU A 186 -4.11 -17.06 -4.75
CA GLU A 186 -3.72 -18.45 -4.49
C GLU A 186 -3.58 -19.29 -5.77
N ARG A 187 -4.37 -18.97 -6.79
CA ARG A 187 -4.42 -19.75 -8.04
C ARG A 187 -3.27 -19.45 -8.99
N VAL A 188 -2.64 -18.29 -8.84
CA VAL A 188 -1.73 -17.72 -9.84
C VAL A 188 -0.32 -17.49 -9.27
N LEU A 189 -0.24 -16.98 -8.04
CA LEU A 189 1.01 -16.67 -7.36
C LEU A 189 1.52 -17.86 -6.53
N LYS A 190 2.80 -17.81 -6.19
CA LYS A 190 3.46 -18.78 -5.31
C LYS A 190 4.20 -18.06 -4.18
N LEU A 191 4.47 -18.78 -3.09
CA LEU A 191 5.25 -18.24 -1.98
C LEU A 191 6.69 -17.95 -2.42
N GLY A 192 7.19 -16.77 -2.05
CA GLY A 192 8.50 -16.27 -2.45
C GLY A 192 8.54 -15.60 -3.83
N ASP A 193 7.40 -15.50 -4.53
CA ASP A 193 7.31 -14.66 -5.73
C ASP A 193 7.54 -13.20 -5.36
N ARG A 194 8.38 -12.49 -6.14
CA ARG A 194 8.57 -11.04 -6.00
C ARG A 194 7.80 -10.32 -7.10
N ILE A 195 6.84 -9.50 -6.69
CA ILE A 195 6.04 -8.67 -7.60
C ILE A 195 6.82 -7.39 -7.87
N GLU A 196 7.15 -7.16 -9.14
CA GLU A 196 7.95 -6.00 -9.59
C GLU A 196 7.07 -4.93 -10.23
N LYS A 197 5.98 -5.32 -10.91
CA LYS A 197 5.09 -4.39 -11.61
C LYS A 197 3.61 -4.83 -11.58
N ILE A 198 2.71 -3.86 -11.64
CA ILE A 198 1.28 -4.06 -11.90
C ILE A 198 0.85 -3.14 -13.05
N ASP A 199 0.22 -3.69 -14.09
CA ASP A 199 -0.23 -2.95 -15.28
C ASP A 199 0.88 -2.06 -15.89
N GLY A 200 2.12 -2.54 -15.86
CA GLY A 200 3.31 -1.82 -16.30
C GLY A 200 3.86 -0.78 -15.32
N LYS A 201 3.16 -0.49 -14.21
CA LYS A 201 3.64 0.42 -13.16
C LYS A 201 4.62 -0.29 -12.23
N PRO A 202 5.83 0.26 -11.98
CA PRO A 202 6.79 -0.32 -11.06
C PRO A 202 6.30 -0.24 -9.62
N ILE A 203 6.67 -1.24 -8.82
CA ILE A 203 6.34 -1.34 -7.41
C ILE A 203 7.64 -1.48 -6.64
N ALA A 204 7.87 -0.56 -5.71
CA ALA A 204 9.03 -0.61 -4.84
C ALA A 204 8.65 -0.98 -3.40
N LEU A 205 7.50 -0.48 -2.95
CA LEU A 205 7.03 -0.59 -1.58
C LEU A 205 5.70 -1.34 -1.50
N ASN A 206 5.42 -1.90 -0.32
CA ASN A 206 4.13 -2.55 -0.04
C ASN A 206 2.95 -1.58 -0.22
N THR A 207 3.16 -0.29 0.08
CA THR A 207 2.18 0.79 -0.14
C THR A 207 1.75 0.87 -1.59
N ASP A 208 2.68 0.79 -2.52
CA ASP A 208 2.43 0.97 -3.96
C ASP A 208 1.49 -0.14 -4.47
N LEU A 209 1.74 -1.38 -4.04
CA LEU A 209 0.89 -2.52 -4.40
C LEU A 209 -0.52 -2.34 -3.82
N VAL A 210 -0.62 -1.99 -2.53
CA VAL A 210 -1.92 -1.77 -1.87
C VAL A 210 -2.73 -0.69 -2.59
N GLU A 211 -2.10 0.43 -2.92
CA GLU A 211 -2.73 1.56 -3.59
C GLU A 211 -3.20 1.20 -5.00
N ILE A 212 -2.35 0.56 -5.80
CA ILE A 212 -2.71 0.18 -7.17
C ILE A 212 -3.85 -0.84 -7.17
N ILE A 213 -3.86 -1.80 -6.25
CA ILE A 213 -4.89 -2.85 -6.19
C ILE A 213 -6.22 -2.32 -5.63
N GLN A 214 -6.19 -1.53 -4.57
CA GLN A 214 -7.43 -1.05 -3.94
C GLN A 214 -8.07 0.14 -4.67
N SER A 215 -7.35 0.81 -5.58
CA SER A 215 -7.91 1.81 -6.49
C SER A 215 -8.73 1.20 -7.65
N LYS A 216 -8.69 -0.13 -7.79
CA LYS A 216 -9.41 -0.86 -8.83
C LYS A 216 -10.71 -1.43 -8.27
N MET A 217 -11.68 -1.69 -9.16
CA MET A 217 -12.92 -2.35 -8.76
C MET A 217 -12.72 -3.86 -8.62
N PRO A 218 -13.48 -4.53 -7.73
CA PRO A 218 -13.54 -5.99 -7.72
C PRO A 218 -14.00 -6.53 -9.07
N GLY A 219 -13.44 -7.65 -9.49
CA GLY A 219 -13.71 -8.28 -10.78
C GLY A 219 -12.84 -7.74 -11.93
N GLU A 220 -12.13 -6.63 -11.76
CA GLU A 220 -11.12 -6.20 -12.74
C GLU A 220 -9.94 -7.17 -12.77
N ASN A 221 -9.37 -7.38 -13.95
CA ASN A 221 -8.13 -8.11 -14.11
C ASN A 221 -6.94 -7.16 -14.08
N VAL A 222 -5.89 -7.55 -13.36
CA VAL A 222 -4.61 -6.83 -13.32
C VAL A 222 -3.50 -7.72 -13.84
N ARG A 223 -2.54 -7.12 -14.55
CA ARG A 223 -1.35 -7.82 -15.05
C ARG A 223 -0.18 -7.62 -14.09
N LEU A 224 0.30 -8.71 -13.50
CA LEU A 224 1.45 -8.73 -12.60
C LEU A 224 2.71 -9.15 -13.36
N SER A 225 3.80 -8.41 -13.20
CA SER A 225 5.14 -8.89 -13.57
C SER A 225 5.82 -9.41 -12.31
N VAL A 226 6.18 -10.69 -12.33
CA VAL A 226 6.68 -11.41 -11.16
C VAL A 226 8.04 -12.03 -11.46
N ALA A 227 9.01 -11.83 -10.57
CA ALA A 227 10.24 -12.58 -10.52
C ALA A 227 10.05 -13.80 -9.62
N ARG A 228 10.16 -14.99 -10.19
CA ARG A 228 9.99 -16.27 -9.51
C ARG A 228 11.32 -16.98 -9.38
N GLN A 229 11.71 -17.30 -8.15
CA GLN A 229 12.93 -18.04 -7.89
C GLN A 229 12.85 -19.47 -8.44
N GLN A 230 13.84 -19.87 -9.23
CA GLN A 230 14.00 -21.24 -9.66
C GLN A 230 14.35 -22.14 -8.47
N ARG A 231 13.74 -23.33 -8.42
CA ARG A 231 14.02 -24.32 -7.39
C ARG A 231 14.64 -25.57 -8.02
N ASP A 232 15.51 -26.23 -7.27
CA ASP A 232 16.06 -27.55 -7.62
C ASP A 232 15.01 -28.66 -7.41
N GLU A 233 15.34 -29.89 -7.78
CA GLU A 233 14.48 -31.07 -7.60
C GLU A 233 14.14 -31.35 -6.12
N ARG A 234 14.91 -30.77 -5.19
CA ARG A 234 14.71 -30.89 -3.74
C ARG A 234 13.95 -29.68 -3.16
N GLY A 235 13.45 -28.79 -4.02
CA GLY A 235 12.68 -27.61 -3.65
C GLY A 235 13.50 -26.44 -3.08
N LYS A 236 14.83 -26.53 -3.10
CA LYS A 236 15.72 -25.46 -2.63
C LYS A 236 15.92 -24.40 -3.72
N PRO A 237 15.99 -23.11 -3.38
CA PRO A 237 16.27 -22.06 -4.36
C PRO A 237 17.62 -22.30 -5.05
N LYS A 238 17.66 -22.16 -6.37
CA LYS A 238 18.90 -22.21 -7.15
C LYS A 238 19.66 -20.89 -6.98
N LEU A 239 20.95 -21.03 -6.73
CA LEU A 239 21.86 -19.90 -6.63
C LEU A 239 22.71 -19.82 -7.91
N ASP A 240 22.94 -18.60 -8.37
CA ASP A 240 23.89 -18.30 -9.42
C ASP A 240 25.34 -18.41 -8.90
N PRO A 241 26.36 -18.35 -9.77
CA PRO A 241 27.77 -18.39 -9.36
C PRO A 241 28.20 -17.23 -8.45
N ALA A 242 27.42 -16.15 -8.38
CA ALA A 242 27.65 -14.98 -7.54
C ALA A 242 26.92 -15.06 -6.18
N GLY A 243 26.15 -16.13 -5.94
CA GLY A 243 25.37 -16.32 -4.72
C GLY A 243 24.00 -15.63 -4.72
N GLY A 244 23.56 -15.08 -5.85
CA GLY A 244 22.21 -14.54 -6.07
C GLY A 244 21.21 -15.64 -6.42
N PHE A 245 19.91 -15.39 -6.22
CA PHE A 245 18.87 -16.33 -6.64
C PHE A 245 18.69 -16.29 -8.16
N VAL A 246 18.61 -17.46 -8.80
CA VAL A 246 18.23 -17.53 -10.21
C VAL A 246 16.72 -17.32 -10.32
N GLU A 247 16.30 -16.29 -11.04
CA GLU A 247 14.90 -15.88 -11.13
C GLU A 247 14.40 -15.84 -12.57
N ASP A 248 13.18 -16.35 -12.77
CA ASP A 248 12.45 -16.25 -14.02
C ASP A 248 11.43 -15.12 -13.93
N ARG A 249 11.39 -14.24 -14.92
CA ARG A 249 10.36 -13.19 -15.01
C ARG A 249 9.15 -13.70 -15.78
N ILE A 250 7.99 -13.63 -15.15
CA ILE A 250 6.73 -14.16 -15.65
C ILE A 250 5.66 -13.06 -15.59
N GLU A 251 4.86 -12.93 -16.64
CA GLU A 251 3.64 -12.11 -16.62
C GLU A 251 2.44 -12.99 -16.24
N LEU A 252 1.65 -12.52 -15.28
CA LEU A 252 0.51 -13.23 -14.73
C LEU A 252 -0.71 -12.30 -14.73
N GLU A 253 -1.88 -12.81 -15.09
CA GLU A 253 -3.14 -12.06 -15.01
C GLU A 253 -3.97 -12.57 -13.83
N VAL A 254 -4.45 -11.65 -13.00
CA VAL A 254 -5.22 -12.00 -11.78
C VAL A 254 -6.45 -11.12 -11.70
N GLY A 255 -7.63 -11.73 -11.53
CA GLY A 255 -8.87 -11.03 -11.22
C GLY A 255 -8.92 -10.58 -9.76
N LEU A 256 -9.39 -9.37 -9.49
CA LEU A 256 -9.48 -8.83 -8.13
C LEU A 256 -10.76 -9.31 -7.43
N THR A 257 -10.66 -9.58 -6.13
CA THR A 257 -11.82 -9.81 -5.26
C THR A 257 -12.21 -8.52 -4.53
N SER A 258 -13.33 -8.52 -3.80
CA SER A 258 -13.69 -7.40 -2.94
C SER A 258 -12.83 -7.36 -1.68
N ALA A 259 -12.41 -6.17 -1.26
CA ALA A 259 -11.77 -5.95 0.03
C ALA A 259 -12.66 -6.40 1.20
N THR A 260 -13.98 -6.41 1.04
CA THR A 260 -14.90 -6.97 2.05
C THR A 260 -14.69 -8.48 2.26
N ASP A 261 -14.28 -9.22 1.22
CA ASP A 261 -13.96 -10.64 1.36
C ASP A 261 -12.65 -10.87 2.13
N LEU A 262 -11.74 -9.89 2.10
CA LEU A 262 -10.51 -9.93 2.89
C LEU A 262 -10.81 -9.80 4.38
N GLU A 263 -11.86 -9.07 4.76
CA GLU A 263 -12.21 -8.82 6.17
C GLU A 263 -12.49 -10.11 6.94
N LYS A 264 -13.03 -11.14 6.28
CA LYS A 264 -13.24 -12.50 6.82
C LYS A 264 -11.94 -13.15 7.33
N PHE A 265 -10.78 -12.66 6.85
CA PHE A 265 -9.45 -13.12 7.23
C PHE A 265 -8.71 -12.12 8.13
N GLU A 266 -9.21 -10.88 8.27
CA GLU A 266 -8.55 -9.81 9.04
C GLU A 266 -8.73 -9.96 10.56
N ASP A 267 -9.82 -10.56 11.04
CA ASP A 267 -9.99 -10.89 12.47
C ASP A 267 -8.86 -11.78 13.01
N ARG A 268 -8.24 -12.57 12.12
CA ARG A 268 -7.10 -13.42 12.46
C ARG A 268 -5.76 -12.68 12.36
N PHE A 269 -5.71 -11.54 11.67
CA PHE A 269 -4.48 -10.84 11.28
C PHE A 269 -4.76 -9.35 10.95
N PRO A 270 -4.77 -8.43 11.93
CA PRO A 270 -5.13 -7.03 11.73
C PRO A 270 -4.19 -6.32 10.75
N ASN A 271 -4.75 -5.48 9.87
CA ASN A 271 -3.99 -4.74 8.85
C ASN A 271 -4.04 -3.22 9.13
N GLN A 272 -2.87 -2.57 9.16
CA GLN A 272 -2.73 -1.14 9.52
C GLN A 272 -3.03 -0.18 8.35
N MET A 273 -3.07 -0.68 7.10
CA MET A 273 -3.05 0.15 5.88
C MET A 273 -4.44 0.59 5.36
N ARG A 274 -5.52 0.44 6.15
CA ARG A 274 -6.89 0.80 5.73
C ARG A 274 -7.07 2.31 5.49
N GLY A 275 -6.31 3.16 6.18
CA GLY A 275 -6.52 4.62 6.21
C GLY A 275 -6.17 5.36 4.91
N ALA A 276 -5.07 4.97 4.24
CA ALA A 276 -4.50 5.75 3.14
C ALA A 276 -5.45 5.93 1.95
N ILE A 277 -6.28 4.93 1.64
CA ILE A 277 -7.18 5.00 0.47
C ILE A 277 -8.43 5.80 0.77
N VAL A 278 -8.96 5.70 2.00
CA VAL A 278 -10.07 6.56 2.44
C VAL A 278 -9.64 8.02 2.36
N GLU A 279 -8.41 8.33 2.79
CA GLU A 279 -7.84 9.68 2.71
C GLU A 279 -7.75 10.19 1.27
N ARG A 280 -7.30 9.37 0.31
CA ARG A 280 -7.25 9.74 -1.11
C ARG A 280 -8.63 9.97 -1.73
N ARG A 281 -9.63 9.18 -1.32
CA ARG A 281 -11.02 9.41 -1.73
C ARG A 281 -11.56 10.71 -1.15
N LEU A 282 -11.28 11.01 0.12
CA LEU A 282 -11.63 12.28 0.75
C LEU A 282 -10.98 13.48 0.04
N LEU A 283 -9.72 13.36 -0.39
CA LEU A 283 -9.07 14.38 -1.21
C LEU A 283 -9.78 14.58 -2.55
N ALA A 284 -10.14 13.49 -3.24
CA ALA A 284 -10.91 13.57 -4.49
C ALA A 284 -12.29 14.20 -4.26
N LEU A 285 -12.95 13.91 -3.14
CA LEU A 285 -14.22 14.52 -2.78
C LEU A 285 -14.07 16.00 -2.44
N SER A 286 -12.98 16.41 -1.80
CA SER A 286 -12.68 17.83 -1.57
C SER A 286 -12.51 18.60 -2.89
N GLU A 287 -11.89 17.97 -3.89
CA GLU A 287 -11.81 18.54 -5.24
C GLU A 287 -13.20 18.66 -5.89
N ALA A 288 -14.02 17.60 -5.79
CA ALA A 288 -15.39 17.62 -6.28
C ALA A 288 -16.23 18.71 -5.59
N GLU A 289 -16.10 18.87 -4.28
CA GLU A 289 -16.73 19.95 -3.52
C GLU A 289 -16.26 21.32 -4.01
N ALA A 290 -14.95 21.55 -4.16
CA ALA A 290 -14.44 22.83 -4.65
C ALA A 290 -15.01 23.18 -6.04
N ARG A 291 -15.21 22.15 -6.87
CA ARG A 291 -15.71 22.26 -8.25
C ARG A 291 -17.22 22.50 -8.34
N PHE A 292 -18.02 21.71 -7.64
CA PHE A 292 -19.48 21.67 -7.83
C PHE A 292 -20.26 22.48 -6.81
N ARG A 293 -19.66 22.82 -5.66
CA ARG A 293 -20.38 23.51 -4.60
C ARG A 293 -20.87 24.90 -5.05
N PRO A 294 -22.15 25.25 -4.82
CA PRO A 294 -22.69 26.55 -5.16
C PRO A 294 -21.89 27.70 -4.54
N ALA A 295 -21.77 28.82 -5.27
CA ALA A 295 -21.01 29.98 -4.78
C ALA A 295 -21.60 30.59 -3.50
N THR A 296 -22.92 30.48 -3.32
CA THR A 296 -23.68 30.88 -2.12
C THR A 296 -23.33 30.07 -0.89
N ALA A 297 -22.95 28.80 -1.06
CA ALA A 297 -22.54 27.87 0.00
C ALA A 297 -21.03 27.91 0.30
N LYS A 298 -20.22 28.60 -0.52
CA LYS A 298 -18.80 28.89 -0.24
C LYS A 298 -18.69 29.94 0.86
N VAL A 299 -19.12 29.61 2.07
CA VAL A 299 -18.85 30.42 3.26
C VAL A 299 -17.34 30.36 3.48
N GLN A 300 -16.65 31.48 3.25
CA GLN A 300 -15.31 31.69 3.78
C GLN A 300 -15.42 31.48 5.29
N ARG A 301 -14.95 30.35 5.82
CA ARG A 301 -14.76 30.20 7.26
C ARG A 301 -13.84 31.36 7.68
N PRO A 302 -14.33 32.38 8.40
CA PRO A 302 -13.42 33.37 8.95
C PRO A 302 -12.50 32.59 9.88
N LEU A 303 -11.19 32.80 9.77
CA LEU A 303 -10.26 32.35 10.80
C LEU A 303 -10.81 32.87 12.13
N LEU A 304 -11.30 31.98 12.99
CA LEU A 304 -11.70 32.33 14.35
C LEU A 304 -10.46 32.98 14.98
N LYS A 305 -10.51 34.31 15.12
CA LYS A 305 -9.47 35.03 15.85
C LYS A 305 -9.48 34.46 17.28
N PRO A 306 -8.32 34.11 17.84
CA PRO A 306 -8.26 33.61 19.21
C PRO A 306 -8.93 34.64 20.12
N ILE A 307 -9.87 34.16 20.92
CA ILE A 307 -10.53 34.96 21.95
C ILE A 307 -9.42 35.49 22.87
N PRO A 308 -9.27 36.80 23.06
CA PRO A 308 -8.28 37.33 24.00
C PRO A 308 -8.63 36.78 25.38
N LYS A 309 -7.67 36.13 26.03
CA LYS A 309 -7.81 35.73 27.43
C LYS A 309 -8.11 37.00 28.21
N SER A 310 -9.30 37.08 28.80
CA SER A 310 -9.60 38.06 29.84
C SER A 310 -8.57 37.88 30.94
N GLY A 311 -7.78 38.91 31.19
CA GLY A 311 -6.84 38.93 32.29
C GLY A 311 -7.60 38.93 33.61
N ASP A 312 -7.13 38.08 34.51
CA ASP A 312 -7.12 38.25 35.95
C ASP A 312 -5.71 37.87 36.43
#